data_AF-A0A165NX04-F1
#
_entry.id   AF-A0A165NX04-F1
#
_cell.length_a   1.000
_cell.length_b   1.000
_cell.length_c   1.000
_cell.angle_alpha   90.00
_cell.angle_beta   90.00
_cell.angle_gamma   90.00
#
_symmetry.space_group_name_H-M   'P 1'
#
loop_
_entity.id
_entity.type
_entity.pdbx_description
1 polymer ?
#
loop_
_entity_poly.entity_id
_entity_poly.type
_entity_poly.pdbx_seq_one_letter_code
_entity_poly.pdbx_strand_id
1 'polypeptide(L)'
;MLKKWLGITLILLLSIALVACSSKEKNVTAKVKVTEENKSYLEEYDESLQGFIEEMTGILQTFNDSLDGIYTKELTREQFSSNLKESINNSNKLVTDVESVDVDPELFEAHQNLIVIINRSHQLLLNAIDMANTADTEIDKDTLRNEYMEIKTSQATIANEWKILRAQLQADKEGK
;
A
#
# COMPACT_ATOMS: atom_id res chain seq x y z
N MET A 1 -50.13 -9.24 26.01
CA MET A 1 -49.29 -9.14 24.79
C MET A 1 -48.20 -8.06 24.86
N LEU A 2 -47.93 -7.42 26.01
CA LEU A 2 -46.83 -6.44 26.16
C LEU A 2 -45.42 -7.07 26.26
N LYS A 3 -45.29 -8.32 26.75
CA LYS A 3 -43.97 -8.95 26.96
C LYS A 3 -43.23 -9.33 25.67
N LYS A 4 -43.94 -9.53 24.56
CA LYS A 4 -43.32 -9.86 23.25
C LYS A 4 -42.74 -8.64 22.54
N TRP A 5 -43.25 -7.44 22.85
CA TRP A 5 -42.76 -6.19 22.27
C TRP A 5 -41.48 -5.66 22.95
N LEU A 6 -41.28 -5.97 24.23
CA LEU A 6 -40.05 -5.66 24.98
C LEU A 6 -38.82 -6.44 24.47
N GLY A 7 -39.02 -7.67 23.99
CA GLY A 7 -37.92 -8.46 23.42
C GLY A 7 -37.42 -7.92 22.07
N ILE A 8 -38.33 -7.40 21.24
CA ILE A 8 -37.99 -6.87 19.91
C ILE A 8 -37.28 -5.50 20.04
N THR A 9 -37.67 -4.68 21.01
CA THR A 9 -36.99 -3.39 21.27
C THR A 9 -35.59 -3.57 21.84
N LEU A 10 -35.35 -4.61 22.63
CA LEU A 10 -34.01 -4.91 23.17
C LEU A 10 -33.03 -5.39 22.09
N ILE A 11 -33.50 -6.20 21.13
CA ILE A 11 -32.68 -6.66 20.00
C ILE A 11 -32.35 -5.51 19.04
N LEU A 12 -33.28 -4.56 18.83
CA LEU A 12 -33.06 -3.39 17.99
C LEU A 12 -32.06 -2.38 18.59
N LEU A 13 -31.98 -2.28 19.92
CA LEU A 13 -31.00 -1.44 20.61
C LEU A 13 -29.59 -2.03 20.58
N LEU A 14 -29.47 -3.37 20.59
CA LEU A 14 -28.18 -4.07 20.49
C LEU A 14 -27.57 -4.00 19.08
N SER A 15 -28.38 -3.94 18.03
CA SER A 15 -27.87 -3.75 16.66
C SER A 15 -27.40 -2.31 16.38
N ILE A 16 -27.90 -1.30 17.12
CA ILE A 16 -27.39 0.07 17.02
C ILE A 16 -26.01 0.21 17.70
N ALA A 17 -25.73 -0.59 18.74
CA ALA A 17 -24.42 -0.60 19.40
C ALA A 17 -23.30 -1.22 18.53
N LEU A 18 -23.63 -2.06 17.54
CA LEU A 18 -22.65 -2.63 16.61
C LEU A 18 -22.25 -1.67 15.48
N VAL A 19 -23.07 -0.65 15.19
CA VAL A 19 -22.73 0.40 14.20
C VAL A 19 -21.93 1.54 14.84
N ALA A 20 -21.94 1.65 16.17
CA ALA A 20 -21.22 2.67 16.93
C ALA A 20 -19.71 2.40 17.16
N CYS A 21 -19.16 1.34 16.55
CA CYS A 21 -17.70 1.19 16.37
C CYS A 21 -17.22 1.60 14.97
N SER A 22 -18.10 2.19 14.14
CA SER A 22 -17.71 2.94 12.95
C SER A 22 -17.54 4.40 13.34
N SER A 23 -16.36 4.96 13.05
CA SER A 23 -15.94 6.37 13.26
C SER A 23 -15.35 6.78 14.62
N LYS A 24 -14.56 5.92 15.26
CA LYS A 24 -13.36 6.48 15.89
C LYS A 24 -12.40 6.82 14.75
N GLU A 25 -12.41 8.08 14.32
CA GLU A 25 -11.20 8.70 13.79
C GLU A 25 -10.09 8.37 14.80
N LYS A 26 -9.30 7.34 14.50
CA LYS A 26 -7.98 7.23 15.09
C LYS A 26 -7.34 8.55 14.68
N ASN A 27 -7.14 9.45 15.64
CA ASN A 27 -6.20 10.53 15.48
C ASN A 27 -4.86 9.86 15.19
N VAL A 28 -4.60 9.61 13.90
CA VAL A 28 -3.33 9.10 13.41
C VAL A 28 -2.37 10.24 13.69
N THR A 29 -1.73 10.17 14.84
CA THR A 29 -0.64 11.06 15.19
C THR A 29 0.56 10.51 14.44
N ALA A 30 1.26 11.36 13.69
CA ALA A 30 2.52 10.97 13.08
C ALA A 30 3.42 10.40 14.19
N LYS A 31 3.99 9.21 13.95
CA LYS A 31 4.89 8.55 14.92
C LYS A 31 6.15 9.39 15.17
N VAL A 32 6.53 10.19 14.16
CA VAL A 32 7.67 11.10 14.18
C VAL A 32 7.17 12.51 14.47
N LYS A 33 7.84 13.23 15.37
CA LYS A 33 7.49 14.61 15.74
C LYS A 33 8.42 15.58 14.99
N VAL A 34 7.84 16.55 14.31
CA VAL A 34 8.61 17.62 13.66
C VAL A 34 9.23 18.57 14.71
N THR A 35 10.50 18.87 14.56
CA THR A 35 11.33 19.80 15.34
C THR A 35 12.24 20.58 14.39
N GLU A 36 12.82 21.69 14.83
CA GLU A 36 13.78 22.45 13.99
C GLU A 36 15.06 21.63 13.68
N GLU A 37 15.42 20.68 14.54
CA GLU A 37 16.63 19.84 14.39
C GLU A 37 16.45 18.75 13.33
N ASN A 38 15.23 18.23 13.16
CA ASN A 38 14.96 17.13 12.22
C ASN A 38 14.34 17.54 10.89
N LYS A 39 13.91 18.79 10.78
CA LYS A 39 13.16 19.27 9.61
C LYS A 39 13.84 18.98 8.28
N SER A 40 15.15 19.21 8.16
CA SER A 40 15.88 19.03 6.89
C SER A 40 15.84 17.58 6.41
N TYR A 41 16.20 16.63 7.27
CA TYR A 41 16.22 15.22 6.85
C TYR A 41 14.81 14.64 6.70
N LEU A 42 13.81 15.17 7.42
CA LEU A 42 12.41 14.78 7.21
C LEU A 42 11.89 15.23 5.84
N GLU A 43 12.31 16.39 5.35
CA GLU A 43 11.97 16.88 4.00
C GLU A 43 12.65 16.02 2.93
N GLU A 44 13.95 15.74 3.07
CA GLU A 44 14.71 14.87 2.15
C GLU A 44 14.14 13.45 2.09
N TYR A 45 13.73 12.91 3.24
CA TYR A 45 13.09 11.60 3.30
C TYR A 45 11.69 11.60 2.66
N ASP A 46 10.87 12.65 2.87
CA ASP A 46 9.54 12.74 2.25
C ASP A 46 9.62 12.82 0.72
N GLU A 47 10.64 13.50 0.17
CA GLU A 47 10.91 13.52 -1.27
C GLU A 47 11.29 12.14 -1.79
N SER A 48 12.23 11.46 -1.12
CA SER A 48 12.68 10.11 -1.48
C SER A 48 11.52 9.11 -1.44
N LEU A 49 10.73 9.14 -0.37
CA LEU A 49 9.56 8.31 -0.19
C LEU A 49 8.55 8.50 -1.33
N GLN A 50 8.25 9.74 -1.71
CA GLN A 50 7.33 10.00 -2.80
C GLN A 50 7.81 9.41 -4.12
N GLY A 51 9.11 9.55 -4.42
CA GLY A 51 9.72 8.92 -5.59
C GLY A 51 9.53 7.40 -5.59
N PHE A 52 9.85 6.74 -4.47
CA PHE A 52 9.67 5.29 -4.34
C PHE A 52 8.21 4.84 -4.50
N ILE A 53 7.27 5.60 -3.92
CA ILE A 53 5.83 5.32 -4.00
C ILE A 53 5.31 5.52 -5.43
N GLU A 54 5.80 6.53 -6.15
CA GLU A 54 5.45 6.79 -7.55
C GLU A 54 5.96 5.67 -8.47
N GLU A 55 7.23 5.29 -8.35
CA GLU A 55 7.82 4.19 -9.11
C GLU A 55 7.09 2.87 -8.87
N MET A 56 6.82 2.54 -7.59
CA MET A 56 6.05 1.36 -7.23
C MET A 56 4.64 1.40 -7.82
N THR A 57 4.00 2.58 -7.85
CA THR A 57 2.66 2.75 -8.44
C THR A 57 2.67 2.45 -9.93
N GLY A 58 3.67 2.92 -10.67
CA GLY A 58 3.82 2.62 -12.09
C GLY A 58 3.96 1.12 -12.35
N ILE A 59 4.81 0.44 -11.58
CA ILE A 59 5.00 -1.02 -11.66
C ILE A 59 3.69 -1.77 -11.38
N LEU A 60 3.00 -1.42 -10.29
CA LEU A 60 1.76 -2.06 -9.88
C LEU A 60 0.62 -1.80 -10.87
N GLN A 61 0.64 -0.65 -11.56
CA GLN A 61 -0.32 -0.37 -12.63
C GLN A 61 -0.08 -1.28 -13.83
N THR A 62 1.16 -1.45 -14.30
CA THR A 62 1.49 -2.42 -15.36
C THR A 62 1.05 -3.83 -14.98
N PHE A 63 1.26 -4.23 -13.72
CA PHE A 63 0.76 -5.50 -13.21
C PHE A 63 -0.77 -5.59 -13.30
N ASN A 64 -1.49 -4.60 -12.77
CA ASN A 64 -2.95 -4.62 -12.72
C ASN A 64 -3.55 -4.67 -14.12
N ASP A 65 -3.05 -3.84 -15.04
CA ASP A 65 -3.53 -3.77 -16.42
C ASP A 65 -3.27 -5.09 -17.16
N SER A 66 -2.11 -5.71 -16.92
CA SER A 66 -1.78 -7.02 -17.48
C SER A 66 -2.68 -8.12 -16.92
N LEU A 67 -2.97 -8.09 -15.61
CA LEU A 67 -3.87 -9.04 -14.97
C LEU A 67 -5.32 -8.86 -15.49
N ASP A 68 -5.78 -7.62 -15.63
CA ASP A 68 -7.07 -7.28 -16.25
C ASP A 68 -7.15 -7.84 -17.68
N GLY A 69 -6.08 -7.71 -18.47
CA GLY A 69 -5.98 -8.30 -19.81
C GLY A 69 -6.14 -9.84 -19.83
N ILE A 70 -5.64 -10.55 -18.81
CA ILE A 70 -5.90 -11.99 -18.65
C ILE A 70 -7.38 -12.24 -18.28
N TYR A 71 -7.98 -11.42 -17.40
CA TYR A 71 -9.40 -11.55 -17.05
C TYR A 71 -10.31 -11.34 -18.27
N THR A 72 -10.02 -10.34 -19.09
CA THR A 72 -10.81 -9.96 -20.28
C THR A 72 -10.49 -10.82 -21.50
N LYS A 73 -9.46 -11.67 -21.42
CA LYS A 73 -8.93 -12.49 -22.52
C LYS A 73 -8.33 -11.65 -23.67
N GLU A 74 -7.95 -10.42 -23.39
CA GLU A 74 -7.25 -9.54 -24.33
C GLU A 74 -5.75 -9.87 -24.42
N LEU A 75 -5.19 -10.48 -23.38
CA LEU A 75 -3.80 -10.94 -23.35
C LEU A 75 -3.72 -12.47 -23.26
N THR A 76 -2.76 -13.04 -23.99
CA THR A 76 -2.31 -14.42 -23.76
C THR A 76 -1.40 -14.51 -22.53
N ARG A 77 -1.12 -15.74 -22.09
CA ARG A 77 -0.17 -15.99 -20.99
C ARG A 77 1.23 -15.48 -21.30
N GLU A 78 1.67 -15.66 -22.55
CA GLU A 78 2.97 -15.21 -23.03
C GLU A 78 3.05 -13.69 -23.03
N GLN A 79 2.00 -13.01 -23.49
CA GLN A 79 1.93 -11.54 -23.47
C GLN A 79 1.91 -11.01 -22.04
N PHE A 80 1.14 -11.63 -21.15
CA PHE A 80 1.13 -11.31 -19.72
C PHE A 80 2.53 -11.45 -19.10
N SER A 81 3.20 -12.60 -19.29
CA SER A 81 4.58 -12.82 -18.80
C SER A 81 5.56 -11.80 -19.40
N SER A 82 5.45 -11.48 -20.69
CA SER A 82 6.31 -10.50 -21.36
C SER A 82 6.14 -9.10 -20.77
N ASN A 83 4.91 -8.62 -20.62
CA ASN A 83 4.62 -7.30 -20.04
C ASN A 83 5.21 -7.16 -18.64
N LEU A 84 5.07 -8.19 -17.80
CA LEU A 84 5.61 -8.15 -16.43
C LEU A 84 7.15 -8.19 -16.40
N LYS A 85 7.78 -8.94 -17.31
CA LYS A 85 9.25 -9.01 -17.42
C LYS A 85 9.87 -7.65 -17.73
N GLU A 86 9.19 -6.80 -18.49
CA GLU A 86 9.64 -5.43 -18.76
C GLU A 86 9.73 -4.59 -17.48
N SER A 87 8.86 -4.85 -16.49
CA SER A 87 8.88 -4.15 -15.19
C SER A 87 9.90 -4.71 -14.20
N ILE A 88 10.48 -5.90 -14.42
CA ILE A 88 11.38 -6.55 -13.45
C ILE A 88 12.63 -5.73 -13.19
N ASN A 89 13.26 -5.18 -14.24
CA ASN A 89 14.48 -4.37 -14.07
C ASN A 89 14.20 -3.13 -13.22
N ASN A 90 13.08 -2.44 -13.47
CA ASN A 90 12.67 -1.27 -12.71
C ASN A 90 12.34 -1.65 -11.26
N SER A 91 11.63 -2.75 -11.05
CA SER A 91 11.28 -3.23 -9.72
C SER A 91 12.51 -3.65 -8.91
N ASN A 92 13.48 -4.33 -9.52
CA ASN A 92 14.73 -4.70 -8.85
C ASN A 92 15.59 -3.48 -8.52
N LYS A 93 15.63 -2.50 -9.43
CA LYS A 93 16.28 -1.21 -9.18
C LYS A 93 15.62 -0.51 -7.99
N LEU A 94 14.29 -0.43 -7.95
CA LEU A 94 13.56 0.18 -6.86
C LEU A 94 13.85 -0.50 -5.50
N VAL A 95 13.90 -1.84 -5.45
CA VAL A 95 14.33 -2.59 -4.26
C VAL A 95 15.74 -2.16 -3.82
N THR A 96 16.68 -2.12 -4.76
CA THR A 96 18.06 -1.72 -4.46
C THR A 96 18.15 -0.29 -3.96
N ASP A 97 17.45 0.62 -4.62
CA ASP A 97 17.48 2.04 -4.32
C ASP A 97 16.88 2.31 -2.94
N VAL A 98 15.71 1.72 -2.61
CA VAL A 98 15.10 1.91 -1.30
C VAL A 98 15.96 1.33 -0.17
N GLU A 99 16.57 0.16 -0.36
CA GLU A 99 17.41 -0.47 0.66
C GLU A 99 18.75 0.26 0.88
N SER A 100 19.17 1.10 -0.08
CA SER A 100 20.41 1.86 -0.01
C SER A 100 20.31 3.16 0.79
N VAL A 101 19.09 3.61 1.12
CA VAL A 101 18.88 4.85 1.86
C VAL A 101 19.27 4.63 3.32
N ASP A 102 20.29 5.37 3.77
CA ASP A 102 20.61 5.47 5.19
C ASP A 102 19.62 6.45 5.85
N VAL A 103 18.89 5.97 6.86
CA VAL A 103 17.81 6.73 7.50
C VAL A 103 18.09 6.93 8.97
N ASP A 104 17.72 8.10 9.48
CA ASP A 104 17.80 8.38 10.91
C ASP A 104 16.98 7.36 11.74
N PRO A 105 17.40 7.05 12.98
CA PRO A 105 16.74 6.05 13.81
C PRO A 105 15.23 6.25 14.02
N GLU A 106 14.76 7.50 14.00
CA GLU A 106 13.33 7.79 14.14
C GLU A 106 12.49 7.45 12.89
N LEU A 107 13.14 7.33 11.72
CA LEU A 107 12.53 6.95 10.45
C LEU A 107 12.60 5.45 10.18
N PHE A 108 13.41 4.72 10.95
CA PHE A 108 13.74 3.32 10.70
C PHE A 108 12.49 2.43 10.50
N GLU A 109 11.49 2.53 11.40
CA GLU A 109 10.29 1.69 11.30
C GLU A 109 9.49 1.99 10.03
N ALA A 110 9.32 3.27 9.69
CA ALA A 110 8.61 3.68 8.49
C ALA A 110 9.35 3.21 7.22
N HIS A 111 10.68 3.31 7.23
CA HIS A 111 11.51 2.88 6.13
C HIS A 111 11.50 1.36 5.92
N GLN A 112 11.56 0.57 7.01
CA GLN A 112 11.42 -0.89 6.92
C GLN A 112 10.07 -1.30 6.35
N ASN A 113 8.98 -0.63 6.73
CA ASN A 113 7.66 -0.91 6.15
C ASN A 113 7.61 -0.61 4.65
N LEU A 114 8.28 0.44 4.20
CA LEU A 114 8.41 0.75 2.77
C LEU A 114 9.19 -0.33 2.02
N ILE A 115 10.36 -0.73 2.53
CA ILE A 115 11.18 -1.82 1.97
C ILE A 115 10.35 -3.10 1.83
N VAL A 116 9.61 -3.47 2.86
CA VAL A 116 8.77 -4.69 2.86
C VAL A 116 7.74 -4.63 1.74
N ILE A 117 7.04 -3.51 1.55
CA ILE A 117 5.99 -3.40 0.54
C ILE A 117 6.57 -3.38 -0.87
N ILE A 118 7.71 -2.70 -1.09
CA ILE A 118 8.42 -2.71 -2.37
C ILE A 118 8.89 -4.13 -2.72
N ASN A 119 9.46 -4.85 -1.75
CA ASN A 119 9.85 -6.26 -1.94
C ASN A 119 8.64 -7.16 -2.22
N ARG A 120 7.50 -6.96 -1.54
CA ARG A 120 6.25 -7.67 -1.85
C ARG A 120 5.76 -7.39 -3.28
N SER A 121 5.83 -6.13 -3.73
CA SER A 121 5.52 -5.74 -5.11
C SER A 121 6.41 -6.46 -6.12
N HIS A 122 7.72 -6.54 -5.85
CA HIS A 122 8.65 -7.31 -6.68
C HIS A 122 8.30 -8.80 -6.72
N GLN A 123 8.04 -9.39 -5.55
CA GLN A 123 7.68 -10.80 -5.45
C GLN A 123 6.36 -11.12 -6.16
N LEU A 124 5.38 -10.21 -6.14
CA LEU A 124 4.13 -10.36 -6.89
C LEU A 124 4.40 -10.49 -8.40
N LEU A 125 5.29 -9.68 -8.98
CA LEU A 125 5.68 -9.81 -10.39
C LEU A 125 6.32 -11.16 -10.68
N LEU A 126 7.27 -11.58 -9.84
CA LEU A 126 7.97 -12.86 -10.00
C LEU A 126 7.01 -14.04 -9.94
N ASN A 127 6.10 -14.05 -8.95
CA ASN A 127 5.09 -15.09 -8.80
C ASN A 127 4.16 -15.15 -10.02
N ALA A 128 3.71 -13.99 -10.50
CA ALA A 128 2.85 -13.93 -11.68
C ALA A 128 3.55 -14.43 -12.94
N ILE A 129 4.84 -14.09 -13.14
CA ILE A 129 5.66 -14.59 -14.24
C ILE A 129 5.84 -16.12 -14.14
N ASP A 130 6.14 -16.63 -12.95
CA ASP A 130 6.32 -18.07 -12.71
C ASP A 130 5.03 -18.86 -13.00
N MET A 131 3.89 -18.37 -12.49
CA MET A 131 2.57 -18.92 -12.82
C MET A 131 2.33 -18.93 -14.32
N ALA A 132 2.63 -17.83 -15.02
CA ALA A 132 2.43 -17.72 -16.46
C ALA A 132 3.30 -18.68 -17.27
N ASN A 133 4.54 -18.92 -16.83
CA ASN A 133 5.48 -19.82 -17.51
C ASN A 133 5.19 -21.32 -17.24
N THR A 134 4.33 -21.63 -16.27
CA THR A 134 3.95 -23.02 -15.94
C THR A 134 2.80 -23.49 -16.82
N ALA A 135 3.11 -24.26 -17.88
CA ALA A 135 2.17 -24.62 -18.96
C ALA A 135 0.90 -25.35 -18.49
N ASP A 136 1.00 -26.18 -17.45
CA ASP A 136 -0.08 -27.08 -17.02
C ASP A 136 -0.93 -26.51 -15.88
N THR A 137 -0.74 -25.25 -15.51
CA THR A 137 -1.45 -24.61 -14.39
C THR A 137 -2.09 -23.31 -14.85
N GLU A 138 -3.39 -23.16 -14.61
CA GLU A 138 -4.08 -21.88 -14.85
C GLU A 138 -3.47 -20.79 -13.96
N ILE A 139 -3.38 -19.57 -14.48
CA ILE A 139 -2.97 -18.42 -13.67
C ILE A 139 -4.06 -18.20 -12.62
N ASP A 140 -3.69 -18.28 -11.34
CA ASP A 140 -4.59 -17.99 -10.23
C ASP A 140 -4.77 -16.48 -10.09
N LYS A 141 -5.70 -15.94 -10.88
CA LYS A 141 -5.93 -14.50 -10.97
C LYS A 141 -6.45 -13.91 -9.66
N ASP A 142 -7.19 -14.69 -8.87
CA ASP A 142 -7.81 -14.20 -7.64
C ASP A 142 -6.74 -14.04 -6.54
N THR A 143 -5.83 -15.00 -6.42
CA THR A 143 -4.66 -14.87 -5.54
C THR A 143 -3.81 -13.65 -5.93
N LEU A 144 -3.53 -13.50 -7.23
CA LEU A 144 -2.78 -12.36 -7.76
C LEU A 144 -3.48 -11.00 -7.50
N ARG A 145 -4.80 -10.94 -7.67
CA ARG A 145 -5.59 -9.73 -7.37
C ARG A 145 -5.58 -9.41 -5.88
N ASN A 146 -5.72 -10.40 -5.02
CA ASN A 146 -5.75 -10.21 -3.57
C ASN A 146 -4.42 -9.65 -3.07
N GLU A 147 -3.29 -10.23 -3.48
CA GLU A 147 -1.96 -9.72 -3.09
C GLU A 147 -1.75 -8.28 -3.59
N TYR A 148 -2.15 -7.97 -4.82
CA TYR A 148 -2.14 -6.59 -5.33
C TYR A 148 -2.96 -5.64 -4.44
N MET A 149 -4.16 -6.03 -4.03
CA MET A 149 -5.02 -5.19 -3.18
C MET A 149 -4.44 -4.99 -1.79
N GLU A 150 -3.79 -5.99 -1.22
CA GLU A 150 -3.07 -5.88 0.05
C GLU A 150 -1.89 -4.91 -0.04
N ILE A 151 -1.10 -5.00 -1.12
CA ILE A 151 0.00 -4.07 -1.39
C ILE A 151 -0.53 -2.64 -1.55
N LYS A 152 -1.60 -2.43 -2.34
CA LYS A 152 -2.20 -1.09 -2.53
C LYS A 152 -2.77 -0.52 -1.24
N THR A 153 -3.33 -1.36 -0.39
CA THR A 153 -3.84 -0.94 0.93
C THR A 153 -2.68 -0.51 1.82
N SER A 154 -1.60 -1.28 1.84
CA SER A 154 -0.39 -0.96 2.62
C SER A 154 0.29 0.32 2.11
N GLN A 155 0.37 0.51 0.80
CA GLN A 155 0.83 1.75 0.17
C GLN A 155 -0.01 2.95 0.58
N ALA A 156 -1.34 2.81 0.59
CA ALA A 156 -2.25 3.87 1.02
C ALA A 156 -2.08 4.21 2.51
N THR A 157 -1.81 3.21 3.36
CA THR A 157 -1.48 3.45 4.78
C THR A 157 -0.23 4.30 4.93
N ILE A 158 0.88 3.93 4.27
CA ILE A 158 2.12 4.71 4.31
C ILE A 158 1.90 6.13 3.78
N ALA A 159 1.25 6.27 2.62
CA ALA A 159 0.98 7.57 2.02
C ALA A 159 0.15 8.47 2.95
N ASN A 160 -0.82 7.91 3.67
CA ASN A 160 -1.63 8.66 4.62
C ASN A 160 -0.85 9.06 5.88
N GLU A 161 -0.01 8.18 6.42
CA GLU A 161 0.87 8.51 7.55
C GLU A 161 1.81 9.67 7.20
N TRP A 162 2.38 9.66 6.00
CA TRP A 162 3.28 10.71 5.53
C TRP A 162 2.58 12.00 5.13
N LYS A 163 1.36 11.93 4.60
CA LYS A 163 0.53 13.13 4.37
C LYS A 163 0.33 13.93 5.67
N ILE A 164 0.15 13.25 6.80
CA ILE A 164 -0.01 13.89 8.11
C ILE A 164 1.30 14.58 8.53
N LEU A 165 2.45 13.94 8.34
CA LEU A 165 3.74 14.57 8.63
C LEU A 165 4.00 15.78 7.71
N ARG A 166 3.68 15.68 6.42
CA ARG A 166 3.83 16.80 5.46
C ARG A 166 3.00 18.00 5.87
N ALA A 167 1.77 17.79 6.33
CA ALA A 167 0.94 18.87 6.87
C ALA A 167 1.59 19.56 8.08
N GLN A 168 2.30 18.82 8.93
CA GLN A 168 3.06 19.38 10.06
C GLN A 168 4.28 20.18 9.58
N LEU A 169 5.05 19.64 8.61
CA LEU A 169 6.20 20.34 8.00
C LEU A 169 5.79 21.66 7.33
N GLN A 170 4.60 21.70 6.71
CA GLN A 170 4.03 22.89 6.05
C GLN A 170 3.47 23.91 7.05
N ALA A 171 2.73 23.47 8.07
CA ALA A 171 2.20 24.38 9.10
C ALA A 171 3.31 25.14 9.83
N ASP A 172 4.47 24.51 10.05
CA ASP A 172 5.67 25.16 10.60
C ASP A 172 6.35 26.12 9.61
N LYS A 173 6.13 25.97 8.29
CA LYS A 173 6.61 26.94 7.27
C LYS A 173 5.71 28.17 7.20
N GLU A 174 4.41 28.03 7.43
CA GLU A 174 3.41 29.12 7.38
C GLU A 174 3.22 29.85 8.72
N GLY A 175 3.67 29.27 9.83
CA GLY A 175 3.63 29.85 11.18
C GLY A 175 4.85 30.69 11.59
N LYS A 176 5.74 31.03 10.66
CA LYS A 176 6.79 32.06 10.82
C LYS A 176 6.39 33.35 10.13
#